data_AF-A0A5K1BXM9-F1
#
_entry.id   AF-A0A5K1BXM9-F1
#
_cell.length_a   1.000
_cell.length_b   1.000
_cell.length_c   1.000
_cell.angle_alpha   90.00
_cell.angle_beta   90.00
_cell.angle_gamma   90.00
#
_symmetry.space_group_name_H-M   'P 1'
#
loop_
_entity.id
_entity.type
_entity.pdbx_description
1 polymer ?
#
loop_
_entity_poly.entity_id
_entity_poly.type
_entity_poly.pdbx_seq_one_letter_code
_entity_poly.pdbx_strand_id
1 'polypeptide(L)' 'IALFCSEEKGRLFVPNAEDKRCKVIASKTGKLIDIDVEAVKNAAQFFEVALILA' A
#
# COMPACT_ATOMS: atom_id res chain seq x y z
N ILE A 1 -3.85 -2.98 -2.43
CA ILE A 1 -2.57 -2.27 -2.22
C ILE A 1 -2.56 -1.05 -3.12
N ALA A 2 -2.25 0.13 -2.59
CA ALA A 2 -2.17 1.36 -3.36
C ALA A 2 -0.77 1.96 -3.26
N LEU A 3 -0.15 2.26 -4.41
CA LEU A 3 1.21 2.77 -4.50
C LEU A 3 1.19 4.26 -4.81
N PHE A 4 1.92 5.05 -4.04
CA PHE A 4 1.98 6.50 -4.22
C PHE A 4 3.40 7.04 -4.15
N CYS A 5 3.63 8.17 -4.82
CA CYS A 5 4.87 8.92 -4.71
C CYS A 5 5.11 9.52 -3.32
N SER A 6 4.07 9.71 -2.50
CA SER A 6 4.17 10.28 -1.15
C SER A 6 3.03 9.80 -0.27
N GLU A 7 3.26 9.81 1.05
CA GLU A 7 2.21 9.46 2.02
C GLU A 7 1.02 10.41 1.96
N GLU A 8 1.28 11.71 1.79
CA GLU A 8 0.24 12.73 1.70
C GLU A 8 -0.78 12.43 0.59
N LYS A 9 -0.29 12.10 -0.61
CA LYS A 9 -1.16 11.68 -1.73
C LYS A 9 -1.96 10.44 -1.35
N GLY A 10 -1.31 9.46 -0.70
CA GLY A 10 -2.00 8.28 -0.20
C GLY A 10 -3.18 8.60 0.70
N ARG A 11 -3.02 9.55 1.64
CA ARG A 11 -4.09 9.98 2.56
C ARG A 11 -5.21 10.76 1.84
N LEU A 12 -4.86 11.61 0.88
CA LEU A 12 -5.84 12.41 0.11
C LEU A 12 -6.67 11.56 -0.86
N PHE A 13 -6.04 10.62 -1.57
CA PHE A 13 -6.72 9.79 -2.58
C PHE A 13 -7.35 8.53 -1.99
N VAL A 14 -6.83 8.03 -0.86
CA VAL A 14 -7.37 6.87 -0.14
C VAL A 14 -7.57 7.23 1.34
N PRO A 15 -8.52 8.13 1.66
CA PRO A 15 -8.84 8.42 3.04
C PRO A 15 -9.41 7.16 3.71
N ASN A 16 -9.11 6.97 5.00
CA ASN A 16 -9.53 5.80 5.80
C ASN A 16 -9.17 4.46 5.13
N ALA A 17 -7.91 4.32 4.73
CA ALA A 17 -7.45 3.16 3.97
C ALA A 17 -7.65 1.83 4.72
N GLU A 18 -7.57 1.84 6.06
CA GLU A 18 -7.78 0.65 6.89
C GLU A 18 -9.20 0.11 6.79
N ASP A 19 -10.22 0.98 6.90
CA ASP A 19 -11.64 0.62 6.73
C ASP A 19 -11.93 0.01 5.35
N LYS A 20 -11.15 0.43 4.35
CA LYS A 20 -11.25 -0.06 2.95
C LYS A 20 -10.41 -1.32 2.71
N ARG A 21 -9.80 -1.91 3.74
CA ARG A 21 -8.83 -3.01 3.63
C ARG A 21 -7.74 -2.70 2.60
N CYS A 22 -7.31 -1.45 2.52
CA CYS A 22 -6.31 -0.99 1.56
C CYS A 22 -5.00 -0.65 2.27
N LYS A 23 -3.93 -1.37 1.91
CA LYS A 23 -2.58 -0.98 2.33
C LYS A 23 -2.03 0.09 1.38
N VAL A 24 -1.77 1.29 1.89
CA VAL A 24 -1.04 2.35 1.20
C VAL A 24 0.46 2.16 1.42
N ILE A 25 1.23 2.17 0.32
CA ILE A 25 2.69 2.13 0.33
C ILE A 25 3.16 3.35 -0.46
N ALA A 26 3.96 4.19 0.19
CA ALA A 26 4.45 5.43 -0.40
C ALA A 26 5.97 5.40 -0.55
N SER A 27 6.45 5.98 -1.65
CA SER A 27 7.86 6.26 -1.85
C SER A 27 8.35 7.32 -0.86
N LYS A 28 9.57 7.15 -0.36
CA LYS A 28 10.25 8.12 0.50
C LYS A 28 10.92 9.26 -0.28
N THR A 29 11.13 9.07 -1.59
CA THR A 29 11.88 10.02 -2.45
C THR A 29 10.97 10.87 -3.32
N GLY A 30 9.66 10.59 -3.36
CA GLY A 30 8.75 11.22 -4.31
C GLY A 30 8.63 10.50 -5.65
N LYS A 31 9.42 9.44 -5.91
CA LYS A 31 9.42 8.70 -7.19
C LYS A 31 8.94 7.27 -7.01
N LEU A 32 8.05 6.81 -7.90
CA LEU A 32 7.52 5.44 -7.85
C LEU A 32 8.58 4.38 -8.06
N ILE A 33 9.64 4.68 -8.82
CA ILE A 33 10.75 3.75 -9.06
C ILE A 33 11.49 3.38 -7.77
N ASP A 34 11.42 4.23 -6.74
CA ASP A 34 12.07 4.04 -5.44
C ASP A 34 11.11 3.45 -4.39
N ILE A 35 9.96 2.90 -4.80
CA ILE A 35 9.06 2.16 -3.90
C ILE A 35 9.81 0.96 -3.32
N ASP A 36 9.65 0.74 -2.02
CA ASP A 36 10.11 -0.48 -1.36
C ASP A 36 9.30 -1.68 -1.88
N VAL A 37 9.89 -2.43 -2.80
CA VAL A 37 9.27 -3.60 -3.43
C VAL A 37 9.05 -4.73 -2.42
N GLU A 38 9.89 -4.85 -1.37
CA GLU A 38 9.67 -5.86 -0.33
C GLU A 38 8.41 -5.55 0.48
N ALA A 39 8.18 -4.28 0.82
CA ALA A 39 6.94 -3.85 1.46
C ALA A 39 5.70 -4.20 0.62
N VAL A 40 5.79 -4.11 -0.71
CA VAL A 40 4.70 -4.49 -1.62
C VAL A 40 4.45 -5.99 -1.61
N LYS A 41 5.51 -6.81 -1.70
CA LYS A 41 5.40 -8.28 -1.66
C LYS A 41 4.81 -8.78 -0.34
N ASN A 42 5.28 -8.24 0.78
CA ASN A 42 4.77 -8.58 2.11
C ASN A 42 3.29 -8.23 2.25
N ALA A 43 2.88 -7.07 1.73
CA ALA A 43 1.46 -6.69 1.72
C ALA A 43 0.63 -7.63 0.84
N ALA A 44 1.15 -8.05 -0.33
CA ALA A 44 0.44 -8.97 -1.22
C ALA A 44 0.20 -10.34 -0.57
N GLN A 45 1.23 -10.91 0.06
CA GLN A 45 1.10 -12.17 0.80
C GLN A 45 0.07 -12.08 1.93
N PHE A 46 0.04 -10.97 2.68
CA PHE A 46 -0.96 -10.77 3.72
C PHE A 46 -2.39 -10.78 3.17
N PHE A 47 -2.62 -10.14 2.02
CA PHE A 47 -3.94 -10.15 1.37
C PHE A 47 -4.32 -11.52 0.80
N GLU A 48 -3.38 -12.29 0.26
CA GLU A 48 -3.62 -13.66 -0.20
C GLU A 48 -4.01 -14.58 0.96
N VAL A 49 -3.27 -14.54 2.07
CA VAL A 49 -3.61 -15.32 3.28
C VAL A 49 -4.98 -14.92 3.81
N ALA A 50 -5.27 -13.62 3.90
CA ALA A 50 -6.57 -13.14 4.36
C ALA A 50 -7.74 -13.54 3.43
N LEU A 51 -7.47 -13.78 2.14
CA LEU A 51 -8.45 -14.29 1.18
C LEU A 51 -8.69 -15.80 1.36
N ILE A 52 -7.63 -16.58 1.60
CA ILE A 52 -7.72 -18.03 1.80
C ILE A 52 -8.46 -18.37 3.11
N LEU A 53 -8.34 -17.53 4.13
CA LEU A 53 -8.95 -17.73 5.44
C LEU A 53 -10.39 -17.18 5.56
N ALA A 54 -10.92 -16.53 4.53
CA ALA A 54 -12.26 -15.95 4.49
C ALA A 54 -13.25 -16.86 3.73
#